data_AF-A0A7C9VUQ2-F1
#
_entry.id   AF-A0A7C9VUQ2-F1
#
_cell.length_a   1.000
_cell.length_b   1.000
_cell.length_c   1.000
_cell.angle_alpha   90.00
_cell.angle_beta   90.00
_cell.angle_gamma   90.00
#
_symmetry.space_group_name_H-M   'P 1'
#
loop_
_entity.id
_entity.type
_entity.pdbx_description
1 polymer ?
#
loop_
_entity_poly.entity_id
_entity_poly.type
_entity_poly.pdbx_seq_one_letter_code
_entity_poly.pdbx_strand_id
1 'polypeptide(L)'
;MTVRTRADLASLPAYVPGKSIPGAIKLASNEVSAGPLPSVVKAIAEAATAINRYPDSGCVELTGRLADKLGVPADHLALGCGSV
;
A
#
# COMPACT_ATOMS: atom_id res chain seq x y z
N MET A 1 -2.40 32.02 -14.72
CA MET A 1 -2.69 31.21 -15.92
C MET A 1 -3.47 29.99 -15.46
N THR A 2 -4.75 29.88 -15.79
CA THR A 2 -5.60 28.78 -15.30
C THR A 2 -5.33 27.54 -16.15
N VAL A 3 -4.88 26.45 -15.52
CA VAL A 3 -4.64 25.19 -16.22
C VAL A 3 -6.00 24.59 -16.60
N ARG A 4 -6.23 24.38 -17.91
CA ARG A 4 -7.44 23.70 -18.40
C ARG A 4 -7.29 22.20 -18.19
N THR A 5 -8.13 21.63 -17.33
CA THR A 5 -8.20 20.19 -17.06
C THR A 5 -9.27 19.51 -17.92
N ARG A 6 -9.27 18.16 -17.95
CA ARG A 6 -10.35 17.40 -18.59
C ARG A 6 -11.67 17.65 -17.85
N ALA A 7 -12.77 17.77 -18.60
CA ALA A 7 -14.08 18.11 -18.05
C ALA A 7 -14.63 17.05 -17.07
N ASP A 8 -14.31 15.77 -17.29
CA ASP A 8 -14.76 14.67 -16.43
C ASP A 8 -14.14 14.72 -15.03
N LEU A 9 -12.94 15.29 -14.87
CA LEU A 9 -12.31 15.47 -13.57
C LEU A 9 -13.13 16.37 -12.63
N ALA A 10 -13.93 17.29 -13.17
CA ALA A 10 -14.83 18.12 -12.37
C ALA A 10 -16.00 17.34 -11.77
N SER A 11 -16.31 16.14 -12.31
CA SER A 11 -17.39 15.28 -11.83
C SER A 11 -16.94 14.22 -10.82
N LEU A 12 -15.62 14.04 -10.64
CA LEU A 12 -15.10 13.04 -9.71
C LEU A 12 -15.34 13.48 -8.26
N PRO A 13 -16.00 12.66 -7.43
CA PRO A 13 -16.11 12.95 -6.01
C PRO A 13 -14.71 12.88 -5.39
N ALA A 14 -14.39 13.88 -4.56
CA ALA A 14 -13.16 13.85 -3.78
C ALA A 14 -13.22 12.73 -2.74
N TYR A 15 -12.14 11.96 -2.60
CA TYR A 15 -12.00 11.02 -1.50
C TYR A 15 -11.93 11.77 -0.16
N VAL A 16 -12.74 11.34 0.81
CA VAL A 16 -12.75 11.88 2.17
C VAL A 16 -12.20 10.83 3.12
N PRO A 17 -10.94 10.96 3.58
CA PRO A 17 -10.33 9.98 4.48
C PRO A 17 -10.95 10.03 5.88
N GLY A 18 -10.90 8.89 6.58
CA GLY A 18 -11.31 8.79 7.98
C GLY A 18 -10.54 9.76 8.89
N LYS A 19 -11.26 10.53 9.70
CA LYS A 19 -10.67 11.58 10.56
C LYS A 19 -9.71 11.01 11.60
N SER A 20 -8.64 11.75 11.90
CA SER A 20 -7.75 11.52 13.04
C SER A 20 -7.82 12.75 13.95
N ILE A 21 -8.18 12.55 15.22
CA ILE A 21 -8.33 13.63 16.21
C ILE A 21 -7.40 13.30 17.38
N PRO A 22 -6.48 14.20 17.78
CA PRO A 22 -5.60 13.96 18.92
C PRO A 22 -6.37 13.58 20.19
N GLY A 23 -5.95 12.51 20.86
CA GLY A 23 -6.60 11.99 22.07
C GLY A 23 -7.86 11.14 21.84
N ALA A 24 -8.37 11.05 20.61
CA ALA A 24 -9.50 10.18 20.29
C ALA A 24 -9.05 8.75 19.94
N ILE A 25 -9.91 7.77 20.23
CA ILE A 25 -9.73 6.39 19.76
C ILE A 25 -10.00 6.34 18.25
N LYS A 26 -9.06 5.81 17.47
CA LYS A 26 -9.15 5.70 16.01
C LYS A 26 -9.98 4.47 15.62
N LEU A 27 -11.22 4.69 15.17
CA LEU A 27 -12.12 3.64 14.64
C LEU A 27 -12.67 3.98 13.24
N ALA A 28 -12.07 4.95 12.55
CA ALA A 28 -12.61 5.54 11.32
C ALA A 28 -11.98 5.00 10.01
N SER A 29 -11.06 4.03 10.11
CA SER A 29 -10.22 3.60 8.97
C SER A 29 -10.06 2.07 8.85
N ASN A 30 -10.78 1.27 9.64
CA ASN A 30 -10.65 -0.20 9.67
C ASN A 30 -9.23 -0.73 9.92
N GLU A 31 -8.38 0.06 10.58
CA GLU A 31 -7.02 -0.32 10.93
C GLU A 31 -7.01 -1.39 12.04
N VAL A 32 -6.00 -2.25 12.01
CA VAL A 32 -5.72 -3.19 13.10
C VAL A 32 -5.05 -2.44 14.25
N SER A 33 -5.43 -2.73 15.49
CA SER A 33 -4.90 -2.05 16.68
C SER A 33 -3.47 -2.48 17.07
N ALA A 34 -3.07 -3.69 16.68
CA ALA A 34 -1.74 -4.22 16.96
C ALA A 34 -0.67 -3.66 16.02
N GLY A 35 0.51 -3.39 16.56
CA GLY A 35 1.70 -3.06 15.77
C GLY A 35 2.26 -4.28 14.99
N PRO A 36 3.24 -4.05 14.10
CA PRO A 36 3.87 -5.12 13.33
C PRO A 36 4.69 -6.06 14.23
N LEU A 37 4.86 -7.32 13.77
CA LEU A 37 5.74 -8.28 14.43
C LEU A 37 7.21 -7.80 14.40
N PRO A 38 8.06 -8.20 15.37
CA PRO A 38 9.47 -7.81 15.40
C PRO A 38 10.26 -8.16 14.13
N SER A 39 9.95 -9.29 13.50
CA SER A 39 10.56 -9.71 12.23
C SER A 39 10.20 -8.79 11.06
N VAL A 40 8.99 -8.22 11.05
CA VAL A 40 8.56 -7.26 10.04
C VAL A 40 9.30 -5.94 10.21
N VAL A 41 9.43 -5.45 11.46
CA VAL A 41 10.20 -4.23 11.76
C VAL A 41 11.65 -4.39 11.32
N LYS A 42 12.26 -5.55 11.60
CA LYS A 42 13.63 -5.87 11.16
C LYS A 42 13.77 -5.84 9.63
N ALA A 43 12.87 -6.49 8.90
CA ALA A 43 12.92 -6.53 7.44
C ALA A 43 12.79 -5.12 6.80
N ILE A 44 11.92 -4.27 7.36
CA ILE A 44 11.78 -2.87 6.93
C ILE A 44 13.08 -2.09 7.18
N ALA A 45 13.67 -2.23 8.37
CA ALA A 45 14.91 -1.54 8.72
C ALA A 45 16.08 -1.95 7.82
N GLU A 46 16.19 -3.23 7.48
CA GLU A 46 17.20 -3.74 6.56
C GLU A 46 16.99 -3.19 5.14
N ALA A 47 15.75 -3.23 4.62
CA ALA A 47 15.43 -2.71 3.29
C ALA A 47 15.72 -1.19 3.17
N ALA A 48 15.52 -0.42 4.24
CA ALA A 48 15.80 1.01 4.27
C ALA A 48 17.28 1.36 4.01
N THR A 49 18.22 0.42 4.26
CA THR A 49 19.66 0.64 4.00
C THR A 49 20.00 0.76 2.52
N ALA A 50 19.12 0.31 1.63
CA ALA A 50 19.30 0.33 0.17
C ALA A 50 18.32 1.27 -0.55
N ILE A 51 17.68 2.21 0.17
CA ILE A 51 16.59 3.06 -0.35
C ILE A 51 17.00 3.98 -1.52
N ASN A 52 18.29 4.15 -1.77
CA ASN A 52 18.82 4.87 -2.93
C ASN A 52 18.75 4.06 -4.24
N ARG A 53 18.23 2.84 -4.20
CA ARG A 53 18.02 1.98 -5.37
C ARG A 53 16.52 1.83 -5.65
N TYR A 54 16.20 1.63 -6.92
CA TYR A 54 14.85 1.22 -7.30
C TYR A 54 14.51 -0.14 -6.67
N PRO A 55 13.23 -0.38 -6.31
CA PRO A 55 12.78 -1.70 -5.89
C PRO A 55 12.81 -2.68 -7.07
N ASP A 56 12.62 -3.96 -6.77
CA ASP A 56 12.31 -4.96 -7.80
C ASP A 56 10.99 -4.59 -8.49
N SER A 57 11.07 -4.18 -9.76
CA SER A 57 9.92 -3.76 -10.57
C SER A 57 8.88 -4.86 -10.76
N GLY A 58 9.28 -6.13 -10.68
CA GLY A 58 8.39 -7.27 -10.85
C GLY A 58 7.83 -7.82 -9.53
N CYS A 59 8.35 -7.37 -8.38
CA CYS A 59 8.03 -7.94 -7.07
C CYS A 59 8.10 -9.49 -7.08
N VAL A 60 9.14 -10.05 -7.69
CA VAL A 60 9.26 -11.46 -8.06
C VAL A 60 9.21 -12.36 -6.82
N GLU A 61 9.97 -12.02 -5.77
CA GLU A 61 9.99 -12.79 -4.53
C GLU A 61 8.64 -12.78 -3.81
N LEU A 62 7.99 -11.61 -3.75
CA LEU A 62 6.67 -11.47 -3.12
C LEU A 62 5.60 -12.26 -3.89
N THR A 63 5.64 -12.19 -5.22
CA THR A 63 4.71 -12.92 -6.09
C THR A 63 4.84 -14.43 -5.90
N GLY A 64 6.07 -14.97 -5.88
CA GLY A 64 6.30 -16.39 -5.62
C GLY A 64 5.77 -16.84 -4.26
N ARG A 65 6.06 -16.07 -3.19
CA ARG A 65 5.57 -16.37 -1.83
C ARG A 65 4.04 -16.32 -1.73
N LEU A 66 3.39 -15.41 -2.44
CA LEU A 66 1.92 -15.31 -2.47
C LEU A 66 1.31 -16.46 -3.27
N ALA A 67 1.88 -16.81 -4.42
CA ALA A 67 1.46 -17.94 -5.23
C ALA A 67 1.47 -19.25 -4.43
N ASP A 68 2.58 -19.53 -3.73
CA ASP A 68 2.71 -20.70 -2.85
C ASP A 68 1.68 -20.68 -1.72
N LYS A 69 1.51 -19.53 -1.06
CA LYS A 69 0.58 -19.38 0.07
C LYS A 69 -0.89 -19.56 -0.36
N LEU A 70 -1.24 -19.09 -1.56
CA LEU A 70 -2.60 -19.11 -2.08
C LEU A 70 -2.90 -20.36 -2.90
N GLY A 71 -1.89 -21.13 -3.30
CA GLY A 71 -2.04 -22.33 -4.13
C GLY A 71 -2.44 -22.03 -5.57
N VAL A 72 -1.94 -20.93 -6.14
CA VAL A 72 -2.26 -20.50 -7.52
C VAL A 72 -0.99 -20.27 -8.34
N PRO A 73 -1.04 -20.39 -9.67
CA PRO A 73 0.04 -19.97 -10.55
C PRO A 73 0.44 -18.50 -10.34
N ALA A 74 1.74 -18.19 -10.46
CA ALA A 74 2.25 -16.83 -10.26
C ALA A 74 1.70 -15.82 -11.27
N ASP A 75 1.36 -16.25 -12.49
CA ASP A 75 0.76 -15.42 -13.54
C ASP A 75 -0.72 -15.06 -13.29
N HIS A 76 -1.33 -15.62 -12.24
CA HIS A 76 -2.65 -15.20 -11.75
C HIS A 76 -2.57 -13.98 -10.82
N LEU A 77 -1.36 -13.52 -10.45
CA LEU A 77 -1.18 -12.45 -9.47
C LEU A 77 -0.64 -11.18 -10.14
N ALA A 78 -1.27 -10.05 -9.81
CA ALA A 78 -0.79 -8.72 -10.13
C ALA A 78 -0.66 -7.91 -8.84
N LEU A 79 0.45 -7.21 -8.68
CA LEU A 79 0.78 -6.46 -7.47
C LEU A 79 0.65 -4.95 -7.75
N GLY A 80 0.20 -4.21 -6.74
CA GLY A 80 -0.03 -2.76 -6.81
C GLY A 80 0.17 -2.07 -5.47
N CYS A 81 0.21 -0.73 -5.49
CA CYS A 81 0.42 0.09 -4.29
C CYS A 81 -0.91 0.34 -3.56
N GLY A 82 -1.40 -0.66 -2.84
CA GLY A 82 -2.72 -0.63 -2.21
C GLY A 82 -3.83 -1.03 -3.19
N SER A 83 -4.91 -1.60 -2.66
CA SER A 83 -6.01 -2.13 -3.46
C SER A 83 -7.15 -1.13 -3.71
N VAL A 84 -7.15 0.00 -2.98
CA VAL A 84 -8.22 1.01 -2.96
C VAL A 84 -7.65 2.42 -3.05
#